data_AF-A0A9W5YK93-F1
#
_entry.id   AF-A0A9W5YK93-F1
#
_cell.length_a   1.000
_cell.length_b   1.000
_cell.length_c   1.000
_cell.angle_alpha   90.00
_cell.angle_beta   90.00
_cell.angle_gamma   90.00
#
_symmetry.space_group_name_H-M   'P 1'
#
loop_
_entity.id
_entity.type
_entity.pdbx_description
1 polymer ?
#
loop_
_entity_poly.entity_id
_entity_poly.type
_entity_poly.pdbx_seq_one_letter_code
_entity_poly.pdbx_strand_id
1 'polypeptide(L)'
;MPPRLNLFTARAVPVLRQASANSSAASRRSFATILNTNRPCAASTGHGLKSSLSQRRCNSSGSDGQDRPKGPTEDPLPHVSEEAAEISKIMDKKCDGTPASPELEQGSPISEILQRDEEARKHMPKVMQDQMKRPSGSRSFSTSARRLQPELQGKELDDASASVVANMISQVNQQATELHPGLKFEAPANLPKTENFRKRYETIVEQFTKLLMQDGKLSKAQNTMAFILDHLRTAPPPSINPRRRLLPGPPAPQLPLNPVLYLTLIVDSVAPLLKLRQQKGIVGGGVSVQVPSPLALRQRRRTAIKWIIDASDKRRDSQFGQRVANELVAVAEGRSGVWDKREQVHKLGVAGRSNLGLVARRR
;
A
#
# COMPACT_ATOMS: atom_id res chain seq x y z
N MET A 1 -47.06 -26.52 -75.66
CA MET A 1 -47.08 -25.09 -76.05
C MET A 1 -47.06 -24.23 -74.79
N PRO A 2 -46.00 -23.44 -74.53
CA PRO A 2 -45.98 -22.49 -73.43
C PRO A 2 -46.68 -21.16 -73.81
N PRO A 3 -47.42 -20.51 -72.89
CA PRO A 3 -48.07 -19.21 -73.16
C PRO A 3 -47.13 -18.00 -73.00
N ARG A 4 -47.62 -16.88 -73.53
CA ARG A 4 -46.90 -15.74 -74.10
C ARG A 4 -46.38 -14.71 -73.09
N LEU A 5 -45.35 -14.00 -73.55
CA LEU A 5 -44.71 -12.81 -72.97
C LEU A 5 -45.66 -11.61 -72.91
N ASN A 6 -45.58 -10.83 -71.83
CA ASN A 6 -46.14 -9.47 -71.74
C ASN A 6 -45.06 -8.42 -72.01
N LEU A 7 -45.43 -7.45 -72.83
CA LEU A 7 -44.63 -6.35 -73.35
C LEU A 7 -44.83 -5.08 -72.50
N PHE A 8 -43.74 -4.35 -72.28
CA PHE A 8 -43.61 -2.92 -71.91
C PHE A 8 -44.35 -2.36 -70.68
N THR A 9 -43.58 -1.82 -69.73
CA THR A 9 -43.71 -0.41 -69.28
C THR A 9 -42.38 0.05 -68.66
N ALA A 10 -41.97 1.26 -69.01
CA ALA A 10 -40.67 1.87 -68.76
C ALA A 10 -40.74 2.99 -67.70
N ARG A 11 -39.55 3.32 -67.15
CA ARG A 11 -39.08 4.57 -66.47
C ARG A 11 -38.53 4.27 -65.07
N ALA A 12 -37.47 4.91 -64.58
CA ALA A 12 -36.35 5.68 -65.13
C ALA A 12 -35.36 5.86 -63.96
N VAL A 13 -34.06 5.74 -64.23
CA VAL A 13 -32.95 5.90 -63.27
C VAL A 13 -32.37 7.31 -63.41
N PRO A 14 -31.93 7.99 -62.33
CA PRO A 14 -31.00 9.11 -62.45
C PRO A 14 -29.59 8.72 -61.98
N VAL A 15 -28.60 8.99 -62.83
CA VAL A 15 -27.16 8.87 -62.56
C VAL A 15 -26.46 10.18 -63.01
N LEU A 16 -25.52 10.62 -62.15
CA LEU A 16 -24.40 11.56 -62.33
C LEU A 16 -24.65 13.06 -62.60
N ARG A 17 -24.01 13.93 -61.81
CA ARG A 17 -22.65 14.46 -62.11
C ARG A 17 -22.07 15.34 -60.99
N GLN A 18 -20.76 15.22 -60.78
CA GLN A 18 -19.90 16.14 -60.01
C GLN A 18 -19.55 17.40 -60.83
N ALA A 19 -19.24 18.50 -60.13
CA ALA A 19 -18.39 19.58 -60.64
C ALA A 19 -17.57 20.21 -59.50
N SER A 20 -16.33 20.59 -59.83
CA SER A 20 -15.31 21.24 -59.00
C SER A 20 -15.01 22.63 -59.54
N ALA A 21 -14.78 23.63 -58.67
CA ALA A 21 -13.85 24.76 -58.92
C ALA A 21 -13.63 25.61 -57.65
N ASN A 22 -12.41 26.15 -57.56
CA ASN A 22 -11.76 26.85 -56.44
C ASN A 22 -12.25 28.30 -56.20
N SER A 23 -12.05 28.82 -54.98
CA SER A 23 -11.35 30.10 -54.74
C SER A 23 -11.17 30.40 -53.23
N SER A 24 -10.20 31.26 -52.98
CA SER A 24 -9.43 31.58 -51.78
C SER A 24 -10.10 32.53 -50.76
N ALA A 25 -9.66 32.45 -49.49
CA ALA A 25 -9.03 33.54 -48.69
C ALA A 25 -9.44 33.61 -47.20
N ALA A 26 -8.42 33.48 -46.34
CA ALA A 26 -8.09 34.32 -45.18
C ALA A 26 -9.05 34.52 -43.96
N SER A 27 -8.49 34.17 -42.78
CA SER A 27 -8.32 35.05 -41.59
C SER A 27 -9.31 35.00 -40.39
N ARG A 28 -8.74 34.57 -39.25
CA ARG A 28 -8.83 35.09 -37.85
C ARG A 28 -10.11 34.93 -37.00
N ARG A 29 -9.90 34.31 -35.81
CA ARG A 29 -10.22 34.74 -34.40
C ARG A 29 -11.61 35.35 -34.12
N SER A 30 -12.36 35.14 -33.02
CA SER A 30 -12.33 34.31 -31.80
C SER A 30 -13.42 34.86 -30.82
N PHE A 31 -13.96 34.04 -29.89
CA PHE A 31 -14.71 34.38 -28.63
C PHE A 31 -16.11 35.04 -28.79
N ALA A 32 -17.13 34.89 -27.93
CA ALA A 32 -17.42 34.26 -26.63
C ALA A 32 -18.97 34.07 -26.55
N THR A 33 -19.57 33.13 -25.81
CA THR A 33 -20.16 33.25 -24.44
C THR A 33 -21.27 32.16 -24.41
N ILE A 34 -21.49 31.37 -23.36
CA ILE A 34 -22.49 31.61 -22.30
C ILE A 34 -22.24 30.68 -21.11
N LEU A 35 -22.44 31.29 -19.95
CA LEU A 35 -22.28 30.89 -18.56
C LEU A 35 -23.18 29.72 -18.14
N ASN A 36 -22.71 28.91 -17.18
CA ASN A 36 -23.61 28.41 -16.14
C ASN A 36 -22.85 28.17 -14.82
N THR A 37 -23.08 29.06 -13.88
CA THR A 37 -22.68 28.99 -12.47
C THR A 37 -23.83 28.39 -11.67
N ASN A 38 -23.55 27.46 -10.74
CA ASN A 38 -24.10 27.50 -9.38
C ASN A 38 -23.59 26.32 -8.53
N ARG A 39 -22.76 26.66 -7.54
CA ARG A 39 -22.49 25.87 -6.34
C ARG A 39 -22.25 26.88 -5.21
N PRO A 40 -22.85 26.67 -4.03
CA PRO A 40 -22.24 27.21 -2.82
C PRO A 40 -21.92 26.09 -1.83
N CYS A 41 -20.70 26.18 -1.31
CA CYS A 41 -20.34 25.72 0.02
C CYS A 41 -20.79 26.81 1.00
N ALA A 42 -21.31 26.44 2.17
CA ALA A 42 -21.47 27.37 3.29
C ALA A 42 -21.01 26.70 4.58
N ALA A 43 -20.10 27.41 5.26
CA ALA A 43 -19.57 27.10 6.56
C ALA A 43 -20.51 27.56 7.68
N SER A 44 -20.22 27.01 8.86
CA SER A 44 -20.64 27.39 10.20
C SER A 44 -20.88 28.88 10.44
N THR A 45 -21.88 29.22 11.26
CA THR A 45 -21.76 29.73 12.65
C THR A 45 -23.13 30.29 13.10
N GLY A 46 -23.55 30.03 14.34
CA GLY A 46 -24.48 30.93 15.05
C GLY A 46 -25.77 30.32 15.64
N HIS A 47 -25.73 30.16 16.97
CA HIS A 47 -26.80 30.37 17.97
C HIS A 47 -28.17 29.68 17.88
N GLY A 48 -28.60 29.14 19.03
CA GLY A 48 -30.02 29.19 19.40
C GLY A 48 -30.53 28.01 20.22
N LEU A 49 -30.53 28.16 21.54
CA LEU A 49 -31.21 27.33 22.54
C LEU A 49 -32.69 27.10 22.18
N LYS A 50 -33.22 25.88 22.40
CA LYS A 50 -34.37 25.62 23.29
C LYS A 50 -34.80 24.14 23.31
N SER A 51 -35.09 23.73 24.54
CA SER A 51 -35.75 22.53 25.04
C SER A 51 -37.00 22.05 24.27
N SER A 52 -37.18 20.74 24.19
CA SER A 52 -38.39 20.08 24.74
C SER A 52 -38.26 18.55 24.69
N LEU A 53 -38.50 17.95 25.85
CA LEU A 53 -38.70 16.52 26.03
C LEU A 53 -39.97 16.07 25.31
N SER A 54 -39.94 14.90 24.67
CA SER A 54 -41.10 14.02 24.65
C SER A 54 -40.64 12.59 24.94
N GLN A 55 -41.00 12.13 26.13
CA GLN A 55 -40.78 10.79 26.63
C GLN A 55 -41.68 9.82 25.86
N ARG A 56 -41.10 8.78 25.26
CA ARG A 56 -41.83 7.55 24.94
C ARG A 56 -41.66 6.58 26.11
N ARG A 57 -42.79 6.38 26.78
CA ARG A 57 -43.03 5.45 27.87
C ARG A 57 -43.25 4.06 27.28
N CYS A 58 -42.40 3.10 27.63
CA CYS A 58 -42.71 1.67 27.57
C CYS A 58 -42.28 1.07 28.91
N ASN A 59 -43.25 0.81 29.77
CA ASN A 59 -43.09 -0.08 30.91
C ASN A 59 -43.14 -1.52 30.40
N SER A 60 -42.16 -2.33 30.78
CA SER A 60 -42.35 -3.78 30.92
C SER A 60 -41.60 -4.24 32.15
N SER A 61 -42.40 -4.66 33.12
CA SER A 61 -42.07 -5.40 34.32
C SER A 61 -41.21 -6.64 34.03
N GLY A 62 -40.15 -6.82 34.82
CA GLY A 62 -39.37 -8.04 34.90
C GLY A 62 -38.49 -7.98 36.14
N SER A 63 -38.98 -8.58 37.23
CA SER A 63 -38.19 -8.90 38.41
C SER A 63 -37.14 -9.94 38.05
N ASP A 64 -35.88 -9.67 38.38
CA ASP A 64 -34.92 -10.68 38.85
C ASP A 64 -33.72 -9.98 39.48
N GLY A 65 -33.56 -10.17 40.78
CA GLY A 65 -32.35 -9.81 41.51
C GLY A 65 -31.30 -10.88 41.28
N GLN A 66 -30.30 -10.56 40.45
CA GLN A 66 -28.97 -11.16 40.50
C GLN A 66 -27.94 -10.09 40.13
N ASP A 67 -26.90 -9.98 40.96
CA ASP A 67 -25.80 -9.05 40.84
C ASP A 67 -25.12 -9.13 39.47
N ARG A 68 -25.23 -8.05 38.69
CA ARG A 68 -24.39 -7.85 37.51
C ARG A 68 -22.98 -7.45 37.99
N PRO A 69 -21.90 -8.00 37.42
CA PRO A 69 -20.57 -7.45 37.65
C PRO A 69 -20.54 -6.03 37.08
N LYS A 70 -20.44 -5.03 37.96
CA LYS A 70 -20.28 -3.62 37.58
C LYS A 70 -19.02 -3.45 36.73
N GLY A 71 -19.14 -2.67 35.66
CA GLY A 71 -17.98 -2.32 34.85
C GLY A 71 -16.97 -1.47 35.63
N PRO A 72 -15.67 -1.43 35.24
CA PRO A 72 -14.61 -0.67 35.94
C PRO A 72 -14.80 0.86 36.03
N THR A 73 -15.97 1.38 35.67
CA THR A 73 -16.27 2.81 35.54
C THR A 73 -17.71 3.15 35.96
N GLU A 74 -18.41 2.21 36.58
CA GLU A 74 -19.82 2.36 36.99
C GLU A 74 -19.98 2.71 38.49
N ASP A 75 -18.87 2.93 39.20
CA ASP A 75 -18.94 3.38 40.59
C ASP A 75 -19.30 4.86 40.67
N PRO A 76 -20.25 5.24 41.56
CA PRO A 76 -20.63 6.63 41.74
C PRO A 76 -19.42 7.43 42.22
N LEU A 77 -19.13 8.54 41.54
CA LEU A 77 -18.02 9.42 41.92
C LEU A 77 -18.20 9.93 43.36
N PRO A 78 -17.12 10.04 44.14
CA PRO A 78 -17.19 10.55 45.50
C PRO A 78 -17.68 12.01 45.53
N HIS A 79 -18.19 12.42 46.69
CA HIS A 79 -18.69 13.79 46.86
C HIS A 79 -17.53 14.78 46.72
N VAL A 80 -17.74 15.91 46.04
CA VAL A 80 -16.70 16.92 45.73
C VAL A 80 -15.94 17.41 46.98
N SER A 81 -16.58 17.37 48.15
CA SER A 81 -15.97 17.69 49.46
C SER A 81 -14.94 16.67 49.94
N GLU A 82 -15.10 15.41 49.57
CA GLU A 82 -14.20 14.32 49.90
C GLU A 82 -12.98 14.32 48.98
N GLU A 83 -13.17 14.51 47.67
CA GLU A 83 -12.07 14.70 46.72
C GLU A 83 -11.23 15.94 47.07
N ALA A 84 -11.87 17.03 47.48
CA ALA A 84 -11.15 18.25 47.91
C ALA A 84 -10.32 18.00 49.18
N ALA A 85 -10.80 17.18 50.10
CA ALA A 85 -10.08 16.80 51.33
C ALA A 85 -8.92 15.83 51.06
N GLU A 86 -9.01 15.03 50.00
CA GLU A 86 -7.91 14.15 49.56
C GLU A 86 -6.83 14.95 48.84
N ILE A 87 -7.22 15.87 47.96
CA ILE A 87 -6.29 16.79 47.30
C ILE A 87 -5.55 17.64 48.35
N SER A 88 -6.24 18.13 49.38
CA SER A 88 -5.58 18.88 50.46
C SER A 88 -4.60 18.01 51.26
N LYS A 89 -4.96 16.76 51.60
CA LYS A 89 -4.03 15.81 52.25
C LYS A 89 -2.80 15.49 51.40
N ILE A 90 -2.93 15.44 50.07
CA ILE A 90 -1.81 15.23 49.15
C ILE A 90 -0.92 16.48 49.13
N MET A 91 -1.52 17.68 49.10
CA MET A 91 -0.80 18.95 49.10
C MET A 91 -0.13 19.28 50.45
N ASP A 92 -0.69 18.81 51.57
CA ASP A 92 -0.22 19.09 52.93
C ASP A 92 0.90 18.15 53.41
N LYS A 93 1.25 17.10 52.65
CA LYS A 93 2.41 16.24 52.94
C LYS A 93 3.72 17.00 52.68
N LYS A 94 4.13 17.78 53.68
CA LYS A 94 5.43 18.48 53.74
C LYS A 94 6.60 17.50 53.75
N CYS A 95 7.44 17.55 52.72
CA CYS A 95 8.88 17.37 52.87
C CYS A 95 9.51 18.76 52.74
N ASP A 96 10.12 19.24 53.83
CA ASP A 96 11.05 20.37 53.89
C ASP A 96 10.63 21.67 53.16
N GLY A 97 9.62 22.33 53.72
CA GLY A 97 9.52 23.80 53.68
C GLY A 97 9.12 24.49 52.38
N THR A 98 8.87 23.76 51.29
CA THR A 98 8.44 24.36 50.01
C THR A 98 7.12 23.71 49.54
N PRO A 99 6.08 24.45 49.15
CA PRO A 99 4.84 23.85 48.66
C PRO A 99 5.14 23.05 47.37
N ALA A 100 4.98 21.73 47.45
CA ALA A 100 5.29 20.82 46.36
C ALA A 100 4.26 20.99 45.23
N SER A 101 4.74 21.37 44.05
CA SER A 101 4.04 21.07 42.80
C SER A 101 3.88 19.54 42.70
N PRO A 102 2.78 19.00 42.16
CA PRO A 102 2.59 17.56 42.06
C PRO A 102 3.69 16.97 41.15
N GLU A 103 4.72 16.39 41.76
CA GLU A 103 5.75 15.66 41.03
C GLU A 103 5.11 14.43 40.39
N LEU A 104 4.81 14.55 39.10
CA LEU A 104 4.26 13.49 38.25
C LEU A 104 5.22 12.30 38.05
N GLU A 105 6.45 12.35 38.57
CA GLU A 105 7.49 11.36 38.30
C GLU A 105 7.59 10.25 39.37
N GLN A 106 7.11 10.50 40.59
CA GLN A 106 7.00 9.48 41.64
C GLN A 106 5.54 9.27 42.03
N GLY A 107 4.88 8.30 41.39
CA GLY A 107 3.52 7.90 41.76
C GLY A 107 3.42 7.54 43.25
N SER A 108 2.28 7.82 43.88
CA SER A 108 2.07 7.50 45.30
C SER A 108 2.34 6.01 45.54
N PRO A 109 3.15 5.65 46.56
CA PRO A 109 3.52 4.27 46.82
C PRO A 109 2.28 3.35 46.88
N ILE A 110 2.33 2.22 46.18
CA ILE A 110 1.21 1.26 46.07
C ILE A 110 0.70 0.83 47.46
N SER A 111 1.57 0.80 48.46
CA SER A 111 1.23 0.52 49.85
C SER A 111 0.28 1.56 50.48
N GLU A 112 0.40 2.83 50.11
CA GLU A 112 -0.49 3.89 50.61
C GLU A 112 -1.85 3.87 49.92
N ILE A 113 -1.89 3.58 48.60
CA ILE A 113 -3.15 3.41 47.85
C ILE A 113 -3.97 2.28 48.45
N LEU A 114 -3.32 1.15 48.73
CA LEU A 114 -3.96 -0.01 49.36
C LEU A 114 -4.32 0.21 50.83
N GLN A 115 -3.77 1.23 51.51
CA GLN A 115 -4.22 1.59 52.87
C GLN A 115 -5.46 2.48 52.85
N ARG A 116 -5.64 3.28 51.80
CA ARG A 116 -6.80 4.14 51.62
C ARG A 116 -8.01 3.36 51.11
N ASP A 117 -7.80 2.43 50.19
CA ASP A 117 -8.88 1.70 49.53
C ASP A 117 -9.00 0.25 50.04
N GLU A 118 -9.96 0.02 50.94
CA GLU A 118 -10.26 -1.32 51.46
C GLU A 118 -10.80 -2.28 50.37
N GLU A 119 -11.45 -1.73 49.33
CA GLU A 119 -11.96 -2.51 48.21
C GLU A 119 -10.84 -3.01 47.29
N ALA A 120 -9.79 -2.19 47.10
CA ALA A 120 -8.59 -2.58 46.36
C ALA A 120 -7.82 -3.71 47.06
N ARG A 121 -7.84 -3.76 48.41
CA ARG A 121 -7.29 -4.89 49.18
C ARG A 121 -8.01 -6.21 48.91
N LYS A 122 -9.33 -6.17 48.73
CA LYS A 122 -10.17 -7.36 48.51
C LYS A 122 -9.93 -7.99 47.13
N HIS A 123 -9.70 -7.17 46.11
CA HIS A 123 -9.45 -7.61 44.72
C HIS A 123 -7.97 -7.79 44.37
N MET A 124 -7.06 -7.64 45.33
CA MET A 124 -5.62 -7.75 45.10
C MET A 124 -5.20 -9.20 44.77
N PRO A 125 -4.33 -9.41 43.76
CA PRO A 125 -3.77 -10.71 43.46
C PRO A 125 -3.06 -11.35 44.65
N LYS A 126 -3.21 -12.68 44.81
CA LYS A 126 -2.71 -13.46 45.96
C LYS A 126 -1.21 -13.25 46.23
N VAL A 127 -0.40 -13.11 45.18
CA VAL A 127 1.05 -12.87 45.27
C VAL A 127 1.40 -11.56 45.99
N MET A 128 0.55 -10.53 45.91
CA MET A 128 0.75 -9.27 46.62
C MET A 128 0.21 -9.33 48.07
N GLN A 129 -0.85 -10.08 48.32
CA GLN A 129 -1.34 -10.36 49.68
C GLN A 129 -0.27 -11.07 50.53
N ASP A 130 0.44 -12.02 49.93
CA ASP A 130 1.51 -12.77 50.59
C ASP A 130 2.76 -11.90 50.86
N GLN A 131 2.99 -10.86 50.06
CA GLN A 131 4.09 -9.90 50.28
C GLN A 131 3.80 -8.91 51.41
N MET A 132 2.55 -8.52 51.65
CA MET A 132 2.19 -7.64 52.78
C MET A 132 2.16 -8.37 54.13
N LYS A 133 1.86 -9.68 54.15
CA LYS A 133 1.83 -10.48 55.38
C LYS A 133 3.22 -10.79 55.94
N ARG A 134 4.29 -10.57 55.18
CA ARG A 134 5.68 -10.75 55.65
C ARG A 134 6.22 -9.41 56.13
N PRO A 135 6.77 -9.30 57.36
CA PRO A 135 7.42 -8.07 57.80
C PRO A 135 8.57 -7.76 56.84
N SER A 136 8.61 -6.51 56.37
CA SER A 136 9.54 -5.98 55.37
C SER A 136 10.99 -6.40 55.63
N GLY A 137 11.41 -7.50 55.00
CA GLY A 137 12.77 -8.02 55.03
C GLY A 137 13.15 -8.47 53.62
N SER A 138 14.05 -7.73 53.00
CA SER A 138 14.80 -8.02 51.77
C SER A 138 14.02 -8.63 50.60
N ARG A 139 13.78 -7.81 49.56
CA ARG A 139 13.35 -8.29 48.24
C ARG A 139 14.41 -9.26 47.68
N SER A 140 14.07 -10.54 47.51
CA SER A 140 15.01 -11.58 47.07
C SER A 140 15.35 -11.57 45.57
N PHE A 141 14.75 -10.70 44.76
CA PHE A 141 15.06 -10.63 43.34
C PHE A 141 15.24 -9.19 42.90
N SER A 142 16.48 -8.72 43.02
CA SER A 142 16.97 -7.57 42.28
C SER A 142 17.26 -8.01 40.85
N THR A 143 16.52 -7.49 39.87
CA THR A 143 16.92 -7.53 38.46
C THR A 143 17.87 -6.37 38.11
N SER A 144 18.70 -5.94 39.06
CA SER A 144 19.95 -5.30 38.70
C SER A 144 20.95 -6.41 38.39
N ALA A 145 21.11 -6.72 37.11
CA ALA A 145 22.33 -7.35 36.65
C ALA A 145 23.48 -6.35 36.86
N ARG A 146 23.91 -6.16 38.11
CA ARG A 146 25.28 -5.72 38.37
C ARG A 146 26.14 -6.83 37.84
N ARG A 147 26.73 -6.60 36.67
CA ARG A 147 27.91 -7.31 36.21
C ARG A 147 28.91 -7.22 37.36
N LEU A 148 29.05 -8.31 38.12
CA LEU A 148 30.13 -8.48 39.07
C LEU A 148 31.42 -8.44 38.25
N GLN A 149 31.99 -7.25 38.08
CA GLN A 149 33.43 -7.17 37.97
C GLN A 149 33.95 -7.67 39.32
N PRO A 150 34.81 -8.70 39.35
CA PRO A 150 35.54 -8.97 40.57
C PRO A 150 36.39 -7.72 40.81
N GLU A 151 36.18 -7.04 41.94
CA GLU A 151 37.21 -6.15 42.45
C GLU A 151 38.43 -7.01 42.75
N LEU A 152 39.32 -7.08 41.76
CA LEU A 152 40.70 -7.49 41.97
C LEU A 152 41.37 -6.37 42.77
N GLN A 153 41.16 -6.40 44.08
CA GLN A 153 42.01 -5.69 45.02
C GLN A 153 43.43 -6.22 44.86
N GLY A 154 44.29 -5.37 44.28
CA GLY A 154 45.72 -5.32 44.58
C GLY A 154 46.50 -6.62 44.40
N LYS A 155 46.37 -7.29 43.26
CA LYS A 155 47.50 -8.04 42.71
C LYS A 155 48.02 -7.24 41.54
N GLU A 156 49.25 -6.75 41.65
CA GLU A 156 50.01 -6.29 40.49
C GLU A 156 49.99 -7.44 39.50
N LEU A 157 49.11 -7.34 38.50
CA LEU A 157 49.12 -8.25 37.37
C LEU A 157 50.42 -7.93 36.67
N ASP A 158 51.43 -8.80 36.85
CA ASP A 158 52.78 -8.65 36.30
C ASP A 158 52.72 -7.85 35.00
N ASP A 159 53.33 -6.66 34.95
CA ASP A 159 53.30 -5.76 33.79
C ASP A 159 53.70 -6.49 32.48
N ALA A 160 54.43 -7.59 32.62
CA ALA A 160 54.72 -8.57 31.56
C ALA A 160 53.46 -9.20 30.93
N SER A 161 52.47 -9.60 31.72
CA SER A 161 51.21 -10.17 31.22
C SER A 161 50.35 -9.12 30.50
N ALA A 162 50.27 -7.91 31.04
CA ALA A 162 49.55 -6.79 30.43
C ALA A 162 50.21 -6.32 29.12
N SER A 163 51.55 -6.27 29.08
CA SER A 163 52.31 -5.93 27.87
C SER A 163 52.21 -6.99 26.77
N VAL A 164 52.14 -8.28 27.12
CA VAL A 164 51.90 -9.35 26.15
C VAL A 164 50.52 -9.20 25.49
N VAL A 165 49.47 -8.90 26.27
CA VAL A 165 48.12 -8.66 25.72
C VAL A 165 48.10 -7.40 24.85
N ALA A 166 48.78 -6.32 25.27
CA ALA A 166 48.88 -5.10 24.49
C ALA A 166 49.60 -5.33 23.13
N ASN A 167 50.67 -6.11 23.12
CA ASN A 167 51.38 -6.51 21.90
C ASN A 167 50.52 -7.39 20.98
N MET A 168 49.71 -8.28 21.55
CA MET A 168 48.77 -9.09 20.76
C MET A 168 47.72 -8.22 20.07
N ILE A 169 47.17 -7.23 20.77
CA ILE A 169 46.19 -6.28 20.22
C ILE A 169 46.82 -5.42 19.11
N SER A 170 48.05 -4.94 19.30
CA SER A 170 48.73 -4.13 18.30
C SER A 170 49.04 -4.92 17.02
N GLN A 171 49.47 -6.18 17.14
CA GLN A 171 49.67 -7.08 16.00
C GLN A 171 48.37 -7.34 15.23
N VAL A 172 47.27 -7.61 15.93
CA VAL A 172 45.95 -7.80 15.29
C VAL A 172 45.51 -6.54 14.55
N ASN A 173 45.74 -5.36 15.13
CA ASN A 173 45.41 -4.10 14.48
C ASN A 173 46.29 -3.81 13.24
N GLN A 174 47.59 -4.14 13.31
CA GLN A 174 48.51 -4.03 12.17
C GLN A 174 48.07 -4.95 11.03
N GLN A 175 47.82 -6.23 11.32
CA GLN A 175 47.30 -7.18 10.35
C GLN A 175 45.96 -6.74 9.75
N ALA A 176 45.04 -6.22 10.56
CA ALA A 176 43.77 -5.67 10.08
C ALA A 176 43.97 -4.46 9.15
N THR A 177 44.93 -3.60 9.45
CA THR A 177 45.26 -2.42 8.63
C THR A 177 45.93 -2.82 7.30
N GLU A 178 46.76 -3.86 7.32
CA GLU A 178 47.41 -4.43 6.12
C GLU A 178 46.41 -5.13 5.20
N LEU A 179 45.48 -5.91 5.76
CA LEU A 179 44.43 -6.60 5.01
C LEU A 179 43.37 -5.63 4.48
N HIS A 180 43.04 -4.58 5.24
CA HIS A 180 41.99 -3.61 4.92
C HIS A 180 42.48 -2.17 5.13
N PRO A 181 43.20 -1.59 4.15
CA PRO A 181 43.68 -0.22 4.28
C PRO A 181 42.50 0.76 4.42
N GLY A 182 42.45 1.48 5.55
CA GLY A 182 41.45 2.52 5.82
C GLY A 182 40.06 2.02 6.24
N LEU A 183 39.84 0.71 6.35
CA LEU A 183 38.57 0.14 6.76
C LEU A 183 38.72 -0.66 8.05
N LYS A 184 37.81 -0.45 9.01
CA LYS A 184 37.80 -1.20 10.28
C LYS A 184 37.32 -2.65 10.11
N PHE A 185 36.50 -2.89 9.10
CA PHE A 185 35.93 -4.18 8.75
C PHE A 185 36.13 -4.44 7.26
N GLU A 186 35.99 -5.69 6.83
CA GLU A 186 36.01 -6.05 5.42
C GLU A 186 35.11 -5.13 4.58
N ALA A 187 35.62 -4.75 3.40
CA ALA A 187 34.82 -4.00 2.45
C ALA A 187 33.59 -4.85 2.06
N PRO A 188 32.38 -4.27 2.03
CA PRO A 188 31.21 -5.01 1.58
C PRO A 188 31.41 -5.45 0.13
N ALA A 189 30.94 -6.65 -0.18
CA ALA A 189 30.84 -7.11 -1.57
C ALA A 189 29.95 -6.15 -2.39
N ASN A 190 29.97 -6.31 -3.72
CA ASN A 190 29.13 -5.51 -4.61
C ASN A 190 27.66 -5.57 -4.15
N LEU A 191 27.15 -4.41 -3.72
CA LEU A 191 25.83 -4.33 -3.09
C LEU A 191 24.73 -4.76 -4.08
N PRO A 192 23.83 -5.67 -3.68
CA PRO A 192 22.70 -6.05 -4.52
C PRO A 192 21.78 -4.84 -4.76
N LYS A 193 21.08 -4.87 -5.89
CA LYS A 193 20.15 -3.80 -6.28
C LYS A 193 19.11 -3.46 -5.20
N THR A 194 18.68 -4.46 -4.43
CA THR A 194 17.66 -4.34 -3.37
C THR A 194 18.08 -3.38 -2.25
N GLU A 195 19.38 -3.26 -1.96
CA GLU A 195 19.89 -2.38 -0.91
C GLU A 195 19.87 -0.90 -1.31
N ASN A 196 19.80 -0.61 -2.61
CA ASN A 196 19.66 0.76 -3.08
C ASN A 196 18.26 1.28 -2.71
N PHE A 197 18.18 2.21 -1.77
CA PHE A 197 16.92 2.82 -1.31
C PHE A 197 16.02 3.32 -2.45
N ARG A 198 16.60 3.89 -3.52
CA ARG A 198 15.84 4.41 -4.67
C ARG A 198 15.28 3.30 -5.56
N LYS A 199 15.87 2.11 -5.53
CA LYS A 199 15.55 0.95 -6.39
C LYS A 199 15.36 -0.35 -5.58
N ARG A 200 14.81 -0.23 -4.38
CA ARG A 200 14.62 -1.35 -3.44
C ARG A 200 13.76 -2.47 -4.03
N TYR A 201 12.69 -2.09 -4.71
CA TYR A 201 11.70 -3.02 -5.24
C TYR A 201 12.02 -3.46 -6.67
N GLU A 202 11.42 -4.58 -7.06
CA GLU A 202 11.48 -5.04 -8.44
C GLU A 202 10.88 -4.02 -9.42
N THR A 203 11.49 -3.92 -10.61
CA THR A 203 11.12 -2.88 -11.59
C THR A 203 9.66 -2.94 -12.00
N ILE A 204 9.10 -4.15 -12.07
CA ILE A 204 7.71 -4.40 -12.39
C ILE A 204 6.76 -3.92 -11.29
N VAL A 205 7.08 -4.19 -10.02
CA VAL A 205 6.28 -3.78 -8.86
C VAL A 205 6.31 -2.26 -8.73
N GLU A 206 7.49 -1.66 -8.89
CA GLU A 206 7.65 -0.20 -8.92
C GLU A 206 6.86 0.43 -10.08
N GLN A 207 6.89 -0.18 -11.27
CA GLN A 207 6.16 0.33 -12.42
C GLN A 207 4.64 0.19 -12.25
N PHE A 208 4.17 -0.91 -11.70
CA PHE A 208 2.75 -1.17 -11.48
C PHE A 208 2.18 -0.27 -10.38
N THR A 209 2.88 -0.14 -9.24
CA THR A 209 2.50 0.79 -8.15
C THR A 209 2.37 2.23 -8.65
N LYS A 210 3.34 2.70 -9.45
CA LYS A 210 3.30 4.05 -10.02
C LYS A 210 2.14 4.25 -11.01
N LEU A 211 1.65 3.19 -11.65
CA LEU A 211 0.47 3.26 -12.53
C LEU A 211 -0.86 3.18 -11.77
N LEU A 212 -0.88 2.57 -10.57
CA LEU A 212 -2.02 2.61 -9.66
C LEU A 212 -2.14 3.96 -8.94
N MET A 213 -1.03 4.70 -8.82
CA MET A 213 -0.98 5.98 -8.13
C MET A 213 -1.81 7.05 -8.84
N GLN A 214 -2.69 7.69 -8.08
CA GLN A 214 -3.49 8.85 -8.48
C GLN A 214 -3.17 10.02 -7.54
N ASP A 215 -3.23 11.25 -8.03
CA ASP A 215 -2.99 12.49 -7.27
C ASP A 215 -1.66 12.55 -6.50
N GLY A 216 -0.64 11.77 -6.91
CA GLY A 216 0.62 11.66 -6.18
C GLY A 216 0.55 10.87 -4.86
N LYS A 217 -0.55 10.17 -4.58
CA LYS A 217 -0.76 9.38 -3.35
C LYS A 217 -0.04 8.02 -3.42
N LEU A 218 1.29 8.06 -3.30
CA LEU A 218 2.15 6.89 -3.42
C LEU A 218 1.91 5.84 -2.33
N SER A 219 1.74 6.25 -1.07
CA SER A 219 1.50 5.32 0.05
C SER A 219 0.23 4.50 -0.14
N LYS A 220 -0.85 5.13 -0.65
CA LYS A 220 -2.10 4.42 -0.98
C LYS A 220 -1.88 3.37 -2.07
N ALA A 221 -1.12 3.71 -3.11
CA ALA A 221 -0.80 2.79 -4.20
C ALA A 221 0.12 1.63 -3.77
N GLN A 222 1.02 1.88 -2.81
CA GLN A 222 1.85 0.84 -2.20
C GLN A 222 0.99 -0.11 -1.36
N ASN A 223 0.07 0.42 -0.56
CA ASN A 223 -0.85 -0.41 0.23
C ASN A 223 -1.76 -1.26 -0.66
N THR A 224 -2.30 -0.71 -1.76
CA THR A 224 -3.10 -1.50 -2.71
C THR A 224 -2.26 -2.56 -3.41
N MET A 225 -1.00 -2.29 -3.75
CA MET A 225 -0.10 -3.30 -4.31
C MET A 225 0.20 -4.42 -3.31
N ALA A 226 0.48 -4.09 -2.05
CA ALA A 226 0.68 -5.10 -1.00
C ALA A 226 -0.54 -6.02 -0.90
N PHE A 227 -1.75 -5.43 -0.86
CA PHE A 227 -3.00 -6.18 -0.89
C PHE A 227 -3.13 -7.10 -2.13
N ILE A 228 -2.76 -6.61 -3.32
CA ILE A 228 -2.80 -7.41 -4.56
C ILE A 228 -1.83 -8.60 -4.47
N LEU A 229 -0.60 -8.40 -3.98
CA LEU A 229 0.38 -9.46 -3.86
C LEU A 229 -0.03 -10.50 -2.80
N ASP A 230 -0.61 -10.06 -1.68
CA ASP A 230 -1.17 -10.96 -0.68
C ASP A 230 -2.34 -11.76 -1.22
N HIS A 231 -3.21 -11.14 -2.02
CA HIS A 231 -4.30 -11.85 -2.69
C HIS A 231 -3.77 -12.91 -3.67
N LEU A 232 -2.71 -12.61 -4.43
CA LEU A 232 -2.10 -13.61 -5.33
C LEU A 232 -1.45 -14.77 -4.56
N ARG A 233 -0.99 -14.51 -3.33
CA ARG A 233 -0.38 -15.52 -2.46
C ARG A 233 -1.42 -16.46 -1.84
N THR A 234 -2.60 -15.96 -1.51
CA THR A 234 -3.69 -16.75 -0.90
C THR A 234 -4.64 -17.36 -1.91
N ALA A 235 -4.65 -16.86 -3.16
CA ALA A 235 -5.44 -17.44 -4.24
C ALA A 235 -5.00 -18.86 -4.58
N PRO A 236 -5.93 -19.74 -5.02
CA PRO A 236 -5.57 -21.07 -5.49
C PRO A 236 -4.69 -20.99 -6.74
N PRO A 237 -3.91 -22.05 -7.04
CA PRO A 237 -3.16 -22.14 -8.27
C PRO A 237 -4.04 -21.94 -9.51
N PRO A 238 -3.60 -21.13 -10.49
CA PRO A 238 -4.41 -20.83 -11.67
C PRO A 238 -4.53 -22.06 -12.59
N SER A 239 -5.73 -22.29 -13.13
CA SER A 239 -5.94 -23.24 -14.22
C SER A 239 -5.48 -22.65 -15.55
N ILE A 240 -4.33 -23.09 -16.08
CA ILE A 240 -3.77 -22.54 -17.32
C ILE A 240 -4.56 -23.03 -18.55
N ASN A 241 -5.08 -22.09 -19.33
CA ASN A 241 -5.68 -22.41 -20.63
C ASN A 241 -4.61 -22.77 -21.68
N PRO A 242 -4.73 -23.90 -22.41
CA PRO A 242 -3.70 -24.37 -23.34
C PRO A 242 -3.53 -23.46 -24.56
N ARG A 243 -4.54 -22.65 -24.92
CA ARG A 243 -4.50 -21.69 -26.03
C ARG A 243 -3.83 -20.36 -25.65
N ARG A 244 -3.93 -19.96 -24.39
CA ARG A 244 -3.47 -18.66 -23.87
C ARG A 244 -2.52 -18.93 -22.71
N ARG A 245 -1.38 -19.51 -23.05
CA ARG A 245 -0.35 -19.89 -22.07
C ARG A 245 0.42 -18.66 -21.63
N LEU A 246 0.82 -18.67 -20.37
CA LEU A 246 1.81 -17.73 -19.86
C LEU A 246 3.18 -18.02 -20.50
N LEU A 247 4.07 -17.05 -20.41
CA LEU A 247 5.48 -17.22 -20.72
C LEU A 247 6.08 -18.37 -19.91
N PRO A 248 7.11 -19.06 -20.45
CA PRO A 248 7.74 -20.17 -19.76
C PRO A 248 8.29 -19.70 -18.41
N GLY A 249 8.05 -20.49 -17.37
CA GLY A 249 8.37 -20.18 -15.99
C GLY A 249 8.09 -21.39 -15.08
N PRO A 250 8.09 -21.19 -13.75
CA PRO A 250 7.72 -22.24 -12.80
C PRO A 250 6.31 -22.79 -13.05
N PRO A 251 6.05 -24.05 -12.69
CA PRO A 251 4.73 -24.67 -12.85
C PRO A 251 3.66 -23.95 -12.03
N ALA A 252 2.40 -24.04 -12.48
CA ALA A 252 1.26 -23.32 -11.89
C ALA A 252 1.11 -23.45 -10.36
N PRO A 253 1.34 -24.63 -9.74
CA PRO A 253 1.24 -24.78 -8.28
C PRO A 253 2.24 -23.94 -7.49
N GLN A 254 3.37 -23.56 -8.10
CA GLN A 254 4.43 -22.79 -7.44
C GLN A 254 4.23 -21.27 -7.54
N LEU A 255 3.29 -20.82 -8.39
CA LEU A 255 3.07 -19.39 -8.64
C LEU A 255 2.58 -18.62 -7.39
N PRO A 256 1.62 -19.12 -6.59
CA PRO A 256 1.15 -18.39 -5.41
C PRO A 256 2.25 -18.16 -4.36
N LEU A 257 3.21 -19.08 -4.24
CA LEU A 257 4.33 -18.94 -3.29
C LEU A 257 5.22 -17.73 -3.62
N ASN A 258 5.32 -17.39 -4.91
CA ASN A 258 6.15 -16.30 -5.40
C ASN A 258 5.27 -15.23 -6.10
N PRO A 259 4.53 -14.40 -5.36
CA PRO A 259 3.53 -13.48 -5.95
C PRO A 259 4.16 -12.42 -6.87
N VAL A 260 5.42 -12.02 -6.61
CA VAL A 260 6.14 -11.09 -7.49
C VAL A 260 6.43 -11.74 -8.84
N LEU A 261 6.94 -12.99 -8.85
CA LEU A 261 7.16 -13.74 -10.09
C LEU A 261 5.84 -14.00 -10.81
N TYR A 262 4.79 -14.35 -10.07
CA TYR A 262 3.45 -14.54 -10.60
C TYR A 262 2.96 -13.28 -11.35
N LEU A 263 3.07 -12.11 -10.72
CA LEU A 263 2.75 -10.82 -11.35
C LEU A 263 3.61 -10.59 -12.61
N THR A 264 4.92 -10.87 -12.55
CA THR A 264 5.81 -10.66 -13.71
C THR A 264 5.38 -11.48 -14.92
N LEU A 265 5.07 -12.76 -14.72
CA LEU A 265 4.66 -13.68 -15.78
C LEU A 265 3.33 -13.24 -16.39
N ILE A 266 2.36 -12.87 -15.55
CA ILE A 266 1.06 -12.35 -16.01
C ILE A 266 1.26 -11.14 -16.92
N VAL A 267 1.99 -10.13 -16.45
CA VAL A 267 2.17 -8.87 -17.18
C VAL A 267 2.96 -9.09 -18.46
N ASP A 268 4.08 -9.84 -18.41
CA ASP A 268 4.95 -10.03 -19.57
C ASP A 268 4.30 -10.90 -20.66
N SER A 269 3.43 -11.84 -20.28
CA SER A 269 2.68 -12.68 -21.24
C SER A 269 1.68 -11.85 -22.05
N VAL A 270 1.00 -10.93 -21.38
CA VAL A 270 0.02 -10.03 -22.00
C VAL A 270 0.68 -8.87 -22.76
N ALA A 271 1.93 -8.55 -22.45
CA ALA A 271 2.61 -7.41 -23.02
C ALA A 271 2.74 -7.50 -24.55
N PRO A 272 2.27 -6.49 -25.31
CA PRO A 272 2.41 -6.49 -26.76
C PRO A 272 3.87 -6.26 -27.14
N LEU A 273 4.35 -6.97 -28.18
CA LEU A 273 5.73 -6.83 -28.66
C LEU A 273 5.95 -5.55 -29.49
N LEU A 274 4.88 -5.06 -30.11
CA LEU A 274 4.89 -3.91 -31.02
C LEU A 274 3.77 -2.95 -30.67
N LYS A 275 3.93 -1.69 -31.10
CA LYS A 275 2.86 -0.71 -31.20
C LYS A 275 2.69 -0.28 -32.64
N LEU A 276 1.48 0.13 -32.98
CA LEU A 276 1.14 0.68 -34.29
C LEU A 276 1.30 2.19 -34.23
N ARG A 277 2.16 2.75 -35.07
CA ARG A 277 2.25 4.20 -35.28
C ARG A 277 1.46 4.57 -36.52
N GLN A 278 0.63 5.59 -36.40
CA GLN A 278 -0.04 6.17 -37.56
C GLN A 278 0.96 7.09 -38.28
N GLN A 279 1.30 6.75 -39.52
CA GLN A 279 2.18 7.58 -40.33
C GLN A 279 1.39 8.13 -41.52
N LYS A 280 1.35 9.46 -41.63
CA LYS A 280 0.56 10.16 -42.65
C LYS A 280 1.36 10.33 -43.95
N GLY A 281 0.66 10.17 -45.07
CA GLY A 281 1.17 10.50 -46.40
C GLY A 281 2.21 9.53 -46.96
N ILE A 282 2.36 8.32 -46.41
CA ILE A 282 3.37 7.35 -46.87
C ILE A 282 3.00 6.70 -48.21
N VAL A 283 1.72 6.38 -48.41
CA VAL A 283 1.21 5.76 -49.65
C VAL A 283 0.80 6.82 -50.69
N GLY A 284 0.84 8.11 -50.34
CA GLY A 284 0.30 9.21 -51.13
C GLY A 284 -1.07 9.69 -50.61
N GLY A 285 -1.59 10.77 -51.17
CA GLY A 285 -2.95 11.27 -50.89
C GLY A 285 -3.25 11.68 -49.44
N GLY A 286 -2.24 11.92 -48.59
CA GLY A 286 -2.44 12.33 -47.18
C GLY A 286 -2.97 11.24 -46.24
N VAL A 287 -3.21 10.02 -46.73
CA VAL A 287 -3.78 8.90 -45.95
C VAL A 287 -2.82 8.45 -44.84
N SER A 288 -3.36 8.18 -43.65
CA SER A 288 -2.60 7.59 -42.54
C SER A 288 -2.56 6.07 -42.66
N VAL A 289 -1.36 5.52 -42.63
CA VAL A 289 -1.13 4.08 -42.67
C VAL A 289 -0.55 3.62 -41.33
N GLN A 290 -0.97 2.43 -40.91
CA GLN A 290 -0.48 1.79 -39.69
C GLN A 290 0.88 1.16 -39.94
N VAL A 291 1.89 1.63 -39.22
CA VAL A 291 3.25 1.11 -39.30
C VAL A 291 3.61 0.47 -37.96
N PRO A 292 3.89 -0.84 -37.91
CA PRO A 292 4.31 -1.50 -36.68
C PRO A 292 5.71 -1.01 -36.26
N SER A 293 5.90 -0.80 -34.96
CA SER A 293 7.20 -0.45 -34.38
C SER A 293 7.45 -1.24 -33.10
N PRO A 294 8.66 -1.78 -32.87
CA PRO A 294 8.96 -2.58 -31.69
C PRO A 294 8.89 -1.73 -30.41
N LEU A 295 8.54 -2.36 -29.30
CA LEU A 295 8.45 -1.74 -27.98
C LEU A 295 9.57 -2.21 -27.05
N ALA A 296 10.21 -1.27 -26.35
CA ALA A 296 11.15 -1.58 -25.27
C ALA A 296 10.41 -2.24 -24.09
N LEU A 297 11.10 -3.06 -23.28
CA LEU A 297 10.50 -3.82 -22.17
C LEU A 297 9.65 -2.96 -21.23
N ARG A 298 10.17 -1.81 -20.79
CA ARG A 298 9.42 -0.88 -19.93
C ARG A 298 8.13 -0.37 -20.59
N GLN A 299 8.15 -0.13 -21.89
CA GLN A 299 6.97 0.31 -22.65
C GLN A 299 5.95 -0.82 -22.79
N ARG A 300 6.41 -2.04 -23.07
CA ARG A 300 5.59 -3.26 -23.15
C ARG A 300 4.81 -3.49 -21.84
N ARG A 301 5.52 -3.52 -20.72
CA ARG A 301 4.92 -3.65 -19.37
C ARG A 301 3.93 -2.52 -19.09
N ARG A 302 4.26 -1.27 -19.42
CA ARG A 302 3.35 -0.12 -19.23
C ARG A 302 2.02 -0.33 -19.95
N THR A 303 2.06 -0.77 -21.21
CA THR A 303 0.85 -1.00 -22.00
C THR A 303 0.00 -2.15 -21.44
N ALA A 304 0.62 -3.25 -21.03
CA ALA A 304 -0.09 -4.37 -20.41
C ALA A 304 -0.76 -3.96 -19.10
N ILE A 305 -0.02 -3.32 -18.19
CA ILE A 305 -0.54 -2.89 -16.89
C ILE A 305 -1.72 -1.94 -17.08
N LYS A 306 -1.61 -0.99 -18.02
CA LYS A 306 -2.72 -0.09 -18.34
C LYS A 306 -3.96 -0.87 -18.78
N TRP A 307 -3.81 -1.84 -19.68
CA TRP A 307 -4.95 -2.64 -20.13
C TRP A 307 -5.58 -3.49 -19.03
N ILE A 308 -4.78 -3.99 -18.08
CA ILE A 308 -5.25 -4.74 -16.91
C ILE A 308 -6.04 -3.82 -15.97
N ILE A 309 -5.52 -2.63 -15.67
CA ILE A 309 -6.23 -1.63 -14.83
C ILE A 309 -7.55 -1.24 -15.52
N ASP A 310 -7.52 -0.90 -16.81
CA ASP A 310 -8.72 -0.55 -17.59
C ASP A 310 -9.76 -1.70 -17.64
N ALA A 311 -9.32 -2.95 -17.56
CA ALA A 311 -10.21 -4.12 -17.49
C ALA A 311 -10.79 -4.29 -16.07
N SER A 312 -9.96 -4.06 -15.04
CA SER A 312 -10.37 -4.17 -13.64
C SER A 312 -11.42 -3.13 -13.25
N ASP A 313 -11.36 -1.93 -13.84
CA ASP A 313 -12.36 -0.88 -13.60
C ASP A 313 -13.76 -1.25 -14.11
N LYS A 314 -13.86 -2.19 -15.04
CA LYS A 314 -15.15 -2.68 -15.57
C LYS A 314 -15.78 -3.76 -14.69
N ARG A 315 -15.06 -4.29 -13.69
CA ARG A 315 -15.59 -5.29 -12.77
C ARG A 315 -16.46 -4.66 -11.70
N ARG A 316 -17.46 -5.42 -11.22
CA ARG A 316 -18.44 -4.99 -10.20
C ARG A 316 -18.00 -5.26 -8.76
N ASP A 317 -16.75 -5.69 -8.56
CA ASP A 317 -16.15 -5.94 -7.25
C ASP A 317 -16.02 -4.64 -6.42
N SER A 318 -16.29 -4.68 -5.11
CA SER A 318 -16.34 -3.47 -4.27
C SER A 318 -14.98 -2.74 -4.15
N GLN A 319 -13.94 -3.46 -3.72
CA GLN A 319 -12.63 -2.88 -3.46
C GLN A 319 -11.75 -2.89 -4.72
N PHE A 320 -11.11 -1.75 -5.03
CA PHE A 320 -10.25 -1.61 -6.20
C PHE A 320 -9.11 -2.64 -6.26
N GLY A 321 -8.39 -2.85 -5.16
CA GLY A 321 -7.33 -3.85 -5.07
C GLY A 321 -7.83 -5.27 -5.38
N GLN A 322 -9.04 -5.60 -4.93
CA GLN A 322 -9.66 -6.90 -5.20
C GLN A 322 -9.99 -7.07 -6.68
N ARG A 323 -10.52 -6.02 -7.34
CA ARG A 323 -10.81 -6.07 -8.78
C ARG A 323 -9.56 -6.36 -9.60
N VAL A 324 -8.47 -5.65 -9.27
CA VAL A 324 -7.19 -5.78 -9.96
C VAL A 324 -6.61 -7.18 -9.73
N ALA A 325 -6.62 -7.68 -8.50
CA ALA A 325 -6.11 -9.00 -8.18
C ALA A 325 -6.91 -10.11 -8.88
N ASN A 326 -8.25 -10.02 -8.87
CA ASN A 326 -9.11 -10.93 -9.60
C ASN A 326 -8.87 -10.86 -11.13
N GLU A 327 -8.56 -9.68 -11.69
CA GLU A 327 -8.19 -9.57 -13.11
C GLU A 327 -6.89 -10.28 -13.40
N LEU A 328 -5.87 -10.11 -12.54
CA LEU A 328 -4.59 -10.79 -12.69
C LEU A 328 -4.77 -12.32 -12.70
N VAL A 329 -5.59 -12.88 -11.82
CA VAL A 329 -5.93 -14.31 -11.82
C VAL A 329 -6.64 -14.72 -13.13
N ALA A 330 -7.63 -13.94 -13.57
CA ALA A 330 -8.32 -14.23 -14.84
C ALA A 330 -7.39 -14.13 -16.06
N VAL A 331 -6.38 -13.26 -16.03
CA VAL A 331 -5.33 -13.18 -17.05
C VAL A 331 -4.45 -14.43 -17.00
N ALA A 332 -4.01 -14.86 -15.81
CA ALA A 332 -3.19 -16.06 -15.60
C ALA A 332 -3.86 -17.30 -16.19
N GLU A 333 -5.17 -17.40 -16.02
CA GLU A 333 -5.97 -18.49 -16.56
C GLU A 333 -6.34 -18.29 -18.03
N GLY A 334 -6.08 -17.14 -18.65
CA GLY A 334 -6.40 -16.88 -20.06
C GLY A 334 -7.85 -16.47 -20.35
N ARG A 335 -8.67 -16.24 -19.31
CA ARG A 335 -10.09 -15.86 -19.41
C ARG A 335 -10.31 -14.35 -19.60
N SER A 336 -9.31 -13.52 -19.31
CA SER A 336 -9.43 -12.06 -19.39
C SER A 336 -9.48 -11.54 -20.84
N GLY A 337 -10.31 -10.52 -21.09
CA GLY A 337 -10.41 -9.82 -22.38
C GLY A 337 -9.18 -9.00 -22.77
N VAL A 338 -8.18 -8.90 -21.88
CA VAL A 338 -6.90 -8.25 -22.21
C VAL A 338 -6.13 -9.05 -23.27
N TRP A 339 -6.30 -10.37 -23.30
CA TRP A 339 -5.72 -11.23 -24.35
C TRP A 339 -6.24 -10.87 -25.74
N ASP A 340 -7.52 -10.53 -25.86
CA ASP A 340 -8.13 -10.13 -27.14
C ASP A 340 -7.52 -8.80 -27.63
N LYS A 341 -7.29 -7.84 -26.71
CA LYS A 341 -6.61 -6.59 -27.04
C LYS A 341 -5.19 -6.82 -27.56
N ARG A 342 -4.42 -7.71 -26.91
CA ARG A 342 -3.06 -8.08 -27.35
C ARG A 342 -3.10 -8.70 -28.75
N GLU A 343 -4.00 -9.64 -28.97
CA GLU A 343 -4.16 -10.33 -30.25
C GLU A 343 -4.58 -9.36 -31.37
N GLN A 344 -5.50 -8.43 -31.10
CA GLN A 344 -5.91 -7.39 -32.06
C GLN A 344 -4.73 -6.52 -32.50
N VAL A 345 -3.89 -6.07 -31.56
CA VAL A 345 -2.70 -5.27 -31.89
C VAL A 345 -1.70 -6.08 -32.72
N HIS A 346 -1.52 -7.37 -32.42
CA HIS A 346 -0.61 -8.23 -33.19
C HIS A 346 -1.16 -8.53 -34.58
N LYS A 347 -2.45 -8.81 -34.72
CA LYS A 347 -3.12 -8.99 -36.02
C LYS A 347 -2.96 -7.78 -36.92
N LEU A 348 -3.22 -6.58 -36.40
CA LEU A 348 -3.01 -5.33 -37.12
C LEU A 348 -1.53 -5.10 -37.45
N GLY A 349 -0.61 -5.47 -36.56
CA GLY A 349 0.83 -5.42 -36.81
C GLY A 349 1.28 -6.33 -37.95
N VAL A 350 0.76 -7.56 -37.99
CA VAL A 350 1.03 -8.51 -39.07
C VAL A 350 0.44 -8.03 -40.39
N ALA A 351 -0.79 -7.50 -40.38
CA ALA A 351 -1.42 -6.91 -41.56
C ALA A 351 -0.62 -5.72 -42.10
N GLY A 352 -0.09 -4.86 -41.21
CA GLY A 352 0.71 -3.68 -41.56
C GLY A 352 2.18 -3.95 -41.85
N ARG A 353 2.63 -5.22 -41.94
CA ARG A 353 4.05 -5.56 -42.12
C ARG A 353 4.65 -5.00 -43.42
N SER A 354 3.88 -4.95 -44.51
CA SER A 354 4.31 -4.44 -45.81
C SER A 354 4.64 -2.95 -45.79
N ASN A 355 4.01 -2.20 -44.88
CA ASN A 355 4.18 -0.75 -44.78
C ASN A 355 5.57 -0.36 -44.27
N LEU A 356 6.31 -1.29 -43.64
CA LEU A 356 7.68 -1.05 -43.17
C LEU A 356 8.63 -0.66 -44.32
N GLY A 357 8.50 -1.31 -45.48
CA GLY A 357 9.33 -1.00 -46.65
C GLY A 357 9.07 0.42 -47.20
N LEU A 358 7.85 0.92 -47.06
CA LEU A 358 7.49 2.28 -47.48
C LEU A 358 8.14 3.35 -46.58
N VAL A 359 8.38 3.03 -45.30
CA VAL A 359 9.09 3.92 -44.38
C VAL A 359 10.58 3.99 -44.71
N ALA A 360 11.18 2.85 -45.02
CA ALA A 360 12.61 2.76 -45.33
C ALA A 360 12.97 3.57 -46.58
N ARG A 361 12.10 3.60 -47.60
CA ARG A 361 12.31 4.38 -48.84
C ARG A 361 12.32 5.90 -48.68
N ARG A 362 11.93 6.43 -47.51
CA ARG A 362 11.90 7.87 -47.21
C ARG A 362 13.07 8.36 -46.37
N ARG A 363 13.82 7.45 -45.73
CA ARG A 363 15.05 7.77 -45.04
C ARG A 363 16.20 7.64 -46.01
#